data_AF-A0A1R2D376-F1
#
_entry.id   AF-A0A1R2D376-F1
#
_cell.length_a   1.000
_cell.length_b   1.000
_cell.length_c   1.000
_cell.angle_alpha   90.00
_cell.angle_beta   90.00
_cell.angle_gamma   90.00
#
_symmetry.space_group_name_H-M   'P 1'
#
loop_
_entity.id
_entity.type
_entity.pdbx_description
1 polymer ?
#
loop_
_entity_poly.entity_id
_entity_poly.type
_entity_poly.pdbx_seq_one_letter_code
_entity_poly.pdbx_strand_id
1 'polypeptide(L)'
;MTDTNIVNTSKYLIDEYTYLKSCIFSFYENCHSECIKNFRITDGIIILLISIAASNKGILSVAFHMSPPYIQLKNRNLSVESKKLYEGWIIFETKMQELAESHVGIFIKLKEISNMGNDLEKVFDVLDKEEYKQDLGIENNKRLVGQGVLLAEKICEEVKNIHGMIQGLIKNIKAGIVEIESYGKAARFIHFDEFQPIRETKQKLMLPLLFTRFFIYN
;
A
#
# COMPACT_ATOMS: atom_id res chain seq x y z
N MET A 1 -15.62 -31.52 7.71
CA MET A 1 -14.24 -31.16 7.28
C MET A 1 -14.17 -29.84 6.51
N THR A 2 -15.30 -29.16 6.22
CA THR A 2 -15.39 -27.94 5.40
C THR A 2 -15.26 -26.63 6.19
N ASP A 3 -15.83 -26.54 7.39
CA ASP A 3 -15.86 -25.29 8.16
C ASP A 3 -14.46 -24.81 8.60
N THR A 4 -13.58 -25.74 8.98
CA THR A 4 -12.21 -25.43 9.37
C THR A 4 -11.41 -24.78 8.23
N ASN A 5 -11.65 -25.20 6.98
CA ASN A 5 -10.96 -24.63 5.82
C ASN A 5 -11.45 -23.22 5.46
N ILE A 6 -12.76 -22.94 5.61
CA ILE A 6 -13.33 -21.61 5.35
C ILE A 6 -12.89 -20.61 6.43
N VAL A 7 -12.93 -21.01 7.70
CA VAL A 7 -12.44 -20.19 8.82
C VAL A 7 -10.95 -19.90 8.68
N ASN A 8 -10.14 -20.90 8.32
CA ASN A 8 -8.71 -20.71 8.07
C ASN A 8 -8.44 -19.76 6.88
N THR A 9 -9.23 -19.86 5.79
CA THR A 9 -9.10 -18.98 4.62
C THR A 9 -9.47 -17.53 4.96
N SER A 10 -10.55 -17.33 5.71
CA SER A 10 -11.00 -16.00 6.14
C SER A 10 -10.00 -15.34 7.09
N LYS A 11 -9.46 -16.12 8.04
CA LYS A 11 -8.41 -15.66 8.95
C LYS A 11 -7.15 -15.26 8.18
N TYR A 12 -6.72 -16.09 7.22
CA TYR A 12 -5.60 -15.78 6.35
C TYR A 12 -5.79 -14.43 5.62
N LEU A 13 -6.95 -14.19 5.02
CA LEU A 13 -7.24 -12.90 4.34
C LEU A 13 -7.19 -11.70 5.29
N ILE A 14 -7.69 -11.86 6.53
CA ILE A 14 -7.60 -10.82 7.56
C ILE A 14 -6.15 -10.54 7.92
N ASP A 15 -5.34 -11.58 8.12
CA ASP A 15 -3.93 -11.47 8.46
C ASP A 15 -3.16 -10.77 7.33
N GLU A 16 -3.41 -11.15 6.08
CA GLU A 16 -2.78 -10.56 4.89
C GLU A 16 -3.15 -9.08 4.71
N TYR A 17 -4.42 -8.74 4.88
CA TYR A 17 -4.88 -7.34 4.81
C TYR A 17 -4.33 -6.50 5.97
N THR A 18 -4.30 -7.06 7.17
CA THR A 18 -3.72 -6.39 8.35
C THR A 18 -2.23 -6.15 8.14
N TYR A 19 -1.53 -7.10 7.52
CA TYR A 19 -0.13 -6.95 7.20
C TYR A 19 0.10 -5.88 6.12
N LEU A 20 -0.71 -5.85 5.05
CA LEU A 20 -0.67 -4.75 4.07
C LEU A 20 -0.82 -3.39 4.74
N LYS A 21 -1.81 -3.23 5.64
CA LYS A 21 -2.02 -1.97 6.37
C LYS A 21 -0.83 -1.61 7.26
N SER A 22 -0.24 -2.60 7.91
CA SER A 22 0.98 -2.40 8.70
C SER A 22 2.15 -1.94 7.83
N CYS A 23 2.33 -2.51 6.64
CA CYS A 23 3.36 -2.08 5.69
C CYS A 23 3.13 -0.64 5.21
N ILE A 24 1.89 -0.29 4.86
CA ILE A 24 1.51 1.08 4.47
C ILE A 24 1.82 2.05 5.61
N PHE A 25 1.37 1.73 6.82
CA PHE A 25 1.56 2.58 7.99
C PHE A 25 3.05 2.77 8.30
N SER A 26 3.85 1.71 8.25
CA SER A 26 5.29 1.80 8.44
C SER A 26 5.96 2.69 7.40
N PHE A 27 5.56 2.60 6.12
CA PHE A 27 6.05 3.53 5.10
C PHE A 27 5.64 4.99 5.39
N TYR A 28 4.41 5.20 5.85
CA TYR A 28 3.85 6.52 6.14
C TYR A 28 4.53 7.18 7.35
N GLU A 29 4.83 6.41 8.39
CA GLU A 29 5.61 6.88 9.55
C GLU A 29 6.99 7.37 9.14
N ASN A 30 7.70 6.62 8.28
CA ASN A 30 9.00 7.05 7.76
C ASN A 30 8.91 8.29 6.87
N CYS A 31 7.74 8.60 6.31
CA CYS A 31 7.47 9.82 5.55
C CYS A 31 7.02 10.99 6.42
N HIS A 32 6.84 10.82 7.73
CA HIS A 32 6.19 11.79 8.61
C HIS A 32 4.81 12.23 8.09
N SER A 33 3.97 11.26 7.69
CA SER A 33 2.66 11.54 7.09
C SER A 33 1.75 12.42 7.95
N GLU A 34 1.90 12.39 9.28
CA GLU A 34 1.17 13.24 10.22
C GLU A 34 1.37 14.74 10.00
N CYS A 35 2.48 15.13 9.36
CA CYS A 35 2.77 16.53 9.04
C CYS A 35 2.01 17.03 7.80
N ILE A 36 1.30 16.16 7.08
CA ILE A 36 0.68 16.47 5.79
C ILE A 36 -0.82 16.18 5.88
N LYS A 37 -1.63 17.22 5.66
CA LYS A 37 -3.08 17.08 5.61
C LYS A 37 -3.49 16.30 4.36
N ASN A 38 -4.38 15.32 4.52
CA ASN A 38 -4.87 14.45 3.43
C ASN A 38 -3.77 13.66 2.71
N PHE A 39 -2.76 13.20 3.46
CA PHE A 39 -1.63 12.43 2.94
C PHE A 39 -2.07 11.23 2.08
N ARG A 40 -1.43 11.08 0.93
CA ARG A 40 -1.61 9.98 -0.03
C ARG A 40 -0.31 9.23 -0.25
N ILE A 41 -0.41 7.99 -0.75
CA ILE A 41 0.76 7.18 -1.08
C ILE A 41 1.73 7.88 -2.05
N THR A 42 1.21 8.67 -3.00
CA THR A 42 2.00 9.45 -3.94
C THR A 42 2.87 10.51 -3.24
N ASP A 43 2.39 11.09 -2.15
CA ASP A 43 3.15 12.08 -1.36
C ASP A 43 4.34 11.38 -0.69
N GLY A 44 4.11 10.20 -0.12
CA GLY A 44 5.17 9.36 0.44
C GLY A 44 6.23 8.99 -0.60
N ILE A 45 5.82 8.65 -1.82
CA ILE A 45 6.75 8.36 -2.92
C ILE A 45 7.56 9.61 -3.29
N ILE A 46 6.94 10.79 -3.37
CA ILE A 46 7.66 12.04 -3.64
C ILE A 46 8.70 12.32 -2.54
N ILE A 47 8.34 12.14 -1.27
CA ILE A 47 9.25 12.30 -0.12
C ILE A 47 10.41 11.31 -0.22
N LEU A 48 10.15 10.05 -0.58
CA LEU A 48 11.17 9.05 -0.84
C LEU A 48 12.15 9.52 -1.92
N LEU A 49 11.65 10.00 -3.06
CA LEU A 49 12.49 10.47 -4.16
C LEU A 49 13.33 11.69 -3.78
N ILE A 50 12.75 12.66 -3.06
CA ILE A 50 13.47 13.82 -2.51
C ILE A 50 14.58 13.36 -1.57
N SER A 51 14.29 12.40 -0.69
CA SER A 51 15.24 11.82 0.26
C SER A 51 16.41 11.12 -0.45
N ILE A 52 16.12 10.34 -1.50
CA ILE A 52 17.14 9.72 -2.36
C ILE A 52 18.01 10.77 -3.05
N ALA A 53 17.39 11.82 -3.61
CA ALA A 53 18.13 12.92 -4.25
C ALA A 53 19.01 13.67 -3.23
N ALA A 54 18.52 13.94 -2.02
CA ALA A 54 19.28 14.61 -0.96
C ALA A 54 20.54 13.82 -0.58
N SER A 55 20.42 12.50 -0.43
CA SER A 55 21.55 11.59 -0.20
C SER A 55 22.58 11.62 -1.34
N ASN A 56 22.14 11.84 -2.57
CA ASN A 56 22.96 11.82 -3.78
C ASN A 56 23.30 13.24 -4.30
N LYS A 57 23.47 14.20 -3.39
CA LYS A 57 23.89 15.58 -3.72
C LYS A 57 22.95 16.31 -4.70
N GLY A 58 21.66 15.99 -4.65
CA GLY A 58 20.64 16.56 -5.54
C GLY A 58 20.47 15.81 -6.86
N ILE A 59 21.04 14.62 -7.02
CA ILE A 59 20.87 13.79 -8.23
C ILE A 59 19.94 12.63 -7.91
N LEU A 60 18.84 12.50 -8.64
CA LEU A 60 17.89 11.42 -8.46
C LEU A 60 18.37 10.15 -9.19
N SER A 61 19.11 9.30 -8.47
CA SER A 61 19.72 8.10 -9.04
C SER A 61 18.79 6.88 -8.97
N VAL A 62 17.67 6.92 -9.71
CA VAL A 62 16.69 5.83 -9.78
C VAL A 62 16.32 5.44 -11.22
N ALA A 63 15.82 4.23 -11.40
CA ALA A 63 15.08 3.77 -12.57
C ALA A 63 13.61 3.61 -12.18
N PHE A 64 12.71 4.03 -13.07
CA PHE A 64 11.27 3.89 -12.90
C PHE A 64 10.73 2.81 -13.82
N HIS A 65 9.82 1.99 -13.30
CA HIS A 65 9.19 0.90 -14.02
C HIS A 65 7.66 1.00 -13.90
N MET A 66 6.92 0.48 -14.88
CA MET A 66 5.44 0.47 -14.85
C MET A 66 4.87 -0.72 -14.06
N SER A 67 5.73 -1.60 -13.58
CA SER A 67 5.44 -2.77 -12.76
C SER A 67 6.48 -2.85 -11.63
N PRO A 68 6.19 -3.58 -10.54
CA PRO A 68 7.18 -3.85 -9.50
C PRO A 68 8.48 -4.46 -10.07
N PRO A 69 9.68 -4.05 -9.59
CA PRO A 69 9.89 -2.94 -8.67
C PRO A 69 9.74 -1.59 -9.40
N TYR A 70 8.75 -0.79 -9.04
CA TYR A 70 8.40 0.51 -9.61
C TYR A 70 9.53 1.53 -9.53
N ILE A 71 10.30 1.50 -8.44
CA ILE A 71 11.42 2.40 -8.18
C ILE A 71 12.64 1.56 -7.81
N GLN A 72 13.66 1.63 -8.65
CA GLN A 72 14.88 0.87 -8.46
C GLN A 72 16.09 1.80 -8.33
N LEU A 73 16.79 1.74 -7.20
CA LEU A 73 18.03 2.51 -7.00
C LEU A 73 19.12 2.11 -8.02
N LYS A 74 19.73 3.12 -8.65
CA LYS A 74 20.95 2.94 -9.46
C LYS A 74 22.22 3.07 -8.63
N ASN A 75 22.17 3.84 -7.54
CA ASN A 75 23.25 3.98 -6.56
C ASN A 75 22.73 3.66 -5.15
N ARG A 76 23.52 2.93 -4.36
CA ARG A 76 23.18 2.52 -2.99
C ARG A 76 23.70 3.47 -1.91
N ASN A 77 24.38 4.55 -2.29
CA ASN A 77 24.88 5.56 -1.35
C ASN A 77 23.73 6.43 -0.84
N LEU A 78 23.00 5.91 0.14
CA LEU A 78 21.93 6.59 0.86
C LEU A 78 22.36 6.91 2.29
N SER A 79 21.84 8.00 2.85
CA SER A 79 21.89 8.23 4.30
C SER A 79 21.12 7.13 5.03
N VAL A 80 21.33 6.99 6.34
CA VAL A 80 20.65 5.99 7.17
C VAL A 80 19.12 6.18 7.11
N GLU A 81 18.67 7.43 7.12
CA GLU A 81 17.26 7.82 7.07
C GLU A 81 16.65 7.52 5.71
N SER A 82 17.32 7.92 4.61
CA SER A 82 16.88 7.60 3.24
C SER A 82 16.83 6.08 3.00
N LYS A 83 17.76 5.33 3.60
CA LYS A 83 17.79 3.88 3.51
C LYS A 83 16.58 3.24 4.21
N LYS A 84 16.26 3.66 5.44
CA LYS A 84 15.07 3.18 6.17
C LYS A 84 13.78 3.44 5.40
N LEU A 85 13.65 4.64 4.84
CA LEU A 85 12.50 5.02 4.04
C LEU A 85 12.38 4.15 2.78
N TYR A 86 13.49 3.90 2.09
CA TYR A 86 13.50 3.01 0.93
C TYR A 86 13.22 1.54 1.29
N GLU A 87 13.74 1.05 2.42
CA GLU A 87 13.44 -0.30 2.91
C GLU A 87 11.95 -0.47 3.24
N GLY A 88 11.33 0.53 3.88
CA GLY A 88 9.90 0.57 4.12
C GLY A 88 9.09 0.54 2.82
N TRP A 89 9.54 1.29 1.80
CA TRP A 89 8.97 1.24 0.46
C TRP A 89 9.04 -0.17 -0.15
N ILE A 90 10.22 -0.81 -0.11
CA ILE A 90 10.42 -2.15 -0.69
C ILE A 90 9.56 -3.20 0.01
N ILE A 91 9.43 -3.16 1.35
CA ILE A 91 8.56 -4.07 2.09
C ILE A 91 7.11 -3.90 1.65
N PHE A 92 6.64 -2.66 1.58
CA PHE A 92 5.29 -2.32 1.14
C PHE A 92 5.01 -2.78 -0.30
N GLU A 93 5.92 -2.48 -1.22
CA GLU A 93 5.82 -2.87 -2.62
C GLU A 93 5.81 -4.38 -2.81
N THR A 94 6.70 -5.08 -2.11
CA THR A 94 6.79 -6.55 -2.15
C THR A 94 5.48 -7.16 -1.68
N LYS A 95 4.93 -6.68 -0.56
CA LYS A 95 3.65 -7.17 -0.06
C LYS A 95 2.51 -6.89 -1.04
N MET A 96 2.48 -5.71 -1.67
CA MET A 96 1.49 -5.43 -2.70
C MET A 96 1.59 -6.39 -3.89
N GLN A 97 2.80 -6.72 -4.33
CA GLN A 97 3.02 -7.67 -5.41
C GLN A 97 2.55 -9.08 -5.02
N GLU A 98 2.93 -9.56 -3.84
CA GLU A 98 2.47 -10.85 -3.30
C GLU A 98 0.93 -10.92 -3.29
N LEU A 99 0.26 -9.85 -2.86
CA LEU A 99 -1.20 -9.80 -2.83
C LEU A 99 -1.82 -9.75 -4.22
N ALA A 100 -1.20 -9.05 -5.18
CA ALA A 100 -1.67 -9.04 -6.56
C ALA A 100 -1.59 -10.44 -7.21
N GLU A 101 -0.54 -11.22 -6.89
CA GLU A 101 -0.31 -12.56 -7.44
C GLU A 101 -1.14 -13.64 -6.73
N SER A 102 -1.26 -13.59 -5.40
CA SER A 102 -1.92 -14.62 -4.57
C SER A 102 -3.45 -14.56 -4.55
N HIS A 103 -4.06 -13.35 -4.61
CA HIS A 103 -5.50 -13.21 -4.43
C HIS A 103 -6.33 -13.70 -5.61
N VAL A 104 -5.77 -13.83 -6.81
CA VAL A 104 -6.49 -14.43 -7.95
C VAL A 104 -6.92 -15.86 -7.59
N GLY A 105 -6.04 -16.65 -6.97
CA GLY A 105 -6.34 -18.04 -6.60
C GLY A 105 -7.31 -18.18 -5.43
N ILE A 106 -7.21 -17.31 -4.42
CA ILE A 106 -8.07 -17.36 -3.23
C ILE A 106 -9.47 -16.83 -3.54
N PHE A 107 -9.57 -15.77 -4.34
CA PHE A 107 -10.85 -15.24 -4.81
C PHE A 107 -11.62 -16.26 -5.65
N ILE A 108 -10.94 -16.96 -6.57
CA ILE A 108 -11.54 -18.05 -7.35
C ILE A 108 -12.09 -19.14 -6.42
N LYS A 109 -11.29 -19.62 -5.47
CA LYS A 109 -11.71 -20.67 -4.52
C LYS A 109 -12.89 -20.27 -3.63
N LEU A 110 -12.89 -19.04 -3.09
CA LEU A 110 -14.00 -18.56 -2.26
C LEU A 110 -15.29 -18.41 -3.07
N LYS A 111 -15.18 -17.97 -4.33
CA LYS A 111 -16.32 -17.87 -5.24
C LYS A 111 -16.87 -19.25 -5.64
N GLU A 112 -16.00 -20.23 -5.87
CA GLU A 112 -16.39 -21.63 -6.11
C GLU A 112 -17.14 -22.22 -4.91
N ILE A 113 -16.63 -22.04 -3.69
CA ILE A 113 -17.29 -22.50 -2.45
C ILE A 113 -18.65 -21.81 -2.28
N SER A 114 -18.75 -20.52 -2.56
CA SER A 114 -20.01 -19.77 -2.51
C SER A 114 -21.04 -20.34 -3.49
N ASN A 115 -20.63 -20.62 -4.73
CA ASN A 115 -21.51 -21.20 -5.74
C ASN A 115 -21.99 -22.60 -5.36
N MET A 116 -21.09 -23.46 -4.84
CA MET A 116 -21.46 -24.79 -4.35
C MET A 116 -22.48 -24.73 -3.21
N GLY A 117 -22.34 -23.79 -2.26
CA GLY A 117 -23.30 -23.60 -1.19
C GLY A 117 -24.68 -23.15 -1.69
N ASN A 118 -24.72 -22.33 -2.74
CA ASN A 118 -25.98 -21.93 -3.38
C ASN A 118 -26.65 -23.07 -4.13
N ASP A 119 -25.88 -23.94 -4.79
CA ASP A 119 -26.43 -25.09 -5.50
C ASP A 119 -26.93 -26.19 -4.55
N LEU A 120 -26.25 -26.38 -3.41
CA LEU A 120 -26.70 -27.30 -2.36
C LEU A 120 -28.04 -26.87 -1.74
N GLU A 121 -28.21 -25.57 -1.49
CA GLU A 121 -29.45 -25.01 -0.95
C GLU A 121 -30.63 -25.24 -1.92
N LYS A 122 -30.45 -24.99 -3.22
CA LYS A 122 -31.48 -25.25 -4.24
C LYS A 122 -31.92 -26.72 -4.25
N VAL A 123 -30.99 -27.66 -4.05
CA VAL A 123 -31.32 -29.08 -3.97
C VAL A 123 -32.19 -29.37 -2.74
N PHE A 124 -31.89 -28.79 -1.59
CA PHE A 124 -32.70 -28.98 -0.38
C PHE A 124 -34.04 -28.24 -0.42
N ASP A 125 -34.13 -27.10 -1.12
CA ASP A 125 -35.39 -26.41 -1.44
C ASP A 125 -36.33 -27.32 -2.25
N VAL A 126 -35.80 -27.95 -3.30
CA VAL A 126 -36.56 -28.87 -4.16
C VAL A 126 -37.01 -30.11 -3.40
N LEU A 127 -36.23 -30.56 -2.41
CA LEU A 127 -36.50 -31.77 -1.63
C LEU A 127 -37.32 -31.52 -0.36
N ASP A 128 -37.71 -30.27 -0.07
CA ASP A 128 -38.46 -29.85 1.14
C ASP A 128 -37.82 -30.36 2.46
N LYS A 129 -36.50 -30.17 2.56
CA LYS A 129 -35.63 -30.76 3.61
C LYS A 129 -34.97 -29.68 4.47
N GLU A 130 -35.77 -28.78 5.04
CA GLU A 130 -35.29 -27.64 5.85
C GLU A 130 -34.44 -28.03 7.06
N GLU A 131 -34.76 -29.13 7.73
CA GLU A 131 -33.99 -29.66 8.88
C GLU A 131 -32.51 -29.89 8.52
N TYR A 132 -32.24 -30.37 7.31
CA TYR A 132 -30.88 -30.62 6.84
C TYR A 132 -30.11 -29.33 6.56
N LYS A 133 -30.78 -28.22 6.26
CA LYS A 133 -30.11 -26.92 6.08
C LYS A 133 -29.55 -26.39 7.40
N GLN A 134 -30.29 -26.58 8.49
CA GLN A 134 -29.85 -26.21 9.84
C GLN A 134 -28.73 -27.13 10.33
N ASP A 135 -28.88 -28.45 10.18
CA ASP A 135 -27.89 -29.43 10.61
C ASP A 135 -26.54 -29.28 9.89
N LEU A 136 -26.58 -28.91 8.60
CA LEU A 136 -25.38 -28.66 7.79
C LEU A 136 -24.85 -27.23 7.92
N GLY A 137 -25.52 -26.36 8.69
CA GLY A 137 -25.08 -24.98 8.94
C GLY A 137 -24.96 -24.12 7.67
N ILE A 138 -25.76 -24.41 6.64
CA ILE A 138 -25.61 -23.84 5.28
C ILE A 138 -25.67 -22.30 5.31
N GLU A 139 -26.62 -21.74 6.06
CA GLU A 139 -26.80 -20.28 6.15
C GLU A 139 -25.59 -19.58 6.78
N ASN A 140 -25.06 -20.13 7.88
CA ASN A 140 -23.89 -19.56 8.55
C ASN A 140 -22.63 -19.67 7.66
N ASN A 141 -22.48 -20.79 6.95
CA ASN A 141 -21.38 -20.97 5.99
C ASN A 141 -21.46 -20.00 4.81
N LYS A 142 -22.66 -19.77 4.25
CA LYS A 142 -22.87 -18.76 3.22
C LYS A 142 -22.51 -17.35 3.71
N ARG A 143 -22.93 -17.00 4.93
CA ARG A 143 -22.60 -15.71 5.54
C ARG A 143 -21.08 -15.51 5.67
N LEU A 144 -20.36 -16.50 6.19
CA LEU A 144 -18.91 -16.44 6.36
C LEU A 144 -18.17 -16.38 5.02
N VAL A 145 -18.56 -17.21 4.06
CA VAL A 145 -17.97 -17.18 2.70
C VAL A 145 -18.25 -15.85 2.02
N GLY A 146 -19.47 -15.32 2.12
CA GLY A 146 -19.82 -14.00 1.58
C GLY A 146 -18.99 -12.87 2.19
N GLN A 147 -18.75 -12.89 3.50
CA GLN A 147 -17.85 -11.94 4.16
C GLN A 147 -16.40 -12.07 3.66
N GLY A 148 -15.92 -13.30 3.47
CA GLY A 148 -14.59 -13.56 2.90
C GLY A 148 -14.44 -13.05 1.46
N VAL A 149 -15.47 -13.24 0.62
CA VAL A 149 -15.51 -12.71 -0.75
C VAL A 149 -15.45 -11.18 -0.74
N LEU A 150 -16.30 -10.51 0.05
CA LEU A 150 -16.29 -9.05 0.15
C LEU A 150 -14.95 -8.49 0.63
N LEU A 151 -14.31 -9.16 1.60
CA LEU A 151 -12.99 -8.77 2.07
C LEU A 151 -11.94 -8.94 0.96
N ALA A 152 -11.95 -10.06 0.24
CA ALA A 152 -11.05 -10.30 -0.89
C ALA A 152 -11.24 -9.26 -2.01
N GLU A 153 -12.49 -8.91 -2.35
CA GLU A 153 -12.79 -7.85 -3.33
C GLU A 153 -12.22 -6.51 -2.90
N LYS A 154 -12.41 -6.15 -1.63
CA LYS A 154 -11.87 -4.92 -1.06
C LYS A 154 -10.34 -4.87 -1.13
N ILE A 155 -9.66 -5.98 -0.81
CA ILE A 155 -8.19 -6.06 -0.91
C ILE A 155 -7.75 -5.89 -2.36
N CYS A 156 -8.37 -6.62 -3.29
CA CYS A 156 -8.08 -6.54 -4.72
C CYS A 156 -8.28 -5.12 -5.28
N GLU A 157 -9.39 -4.48 -4.93
CA GLU A 157 -9.68 -3.12 -5.34
C GLU A 157 -8.65 -2.13 -4.78
N GLU A 158 -8.29 -2.27 -3.50
CA GLU A 158 -7.29 -1.40 -2.87
C GLU A 158 -5.92 -1.56 -3.53
N VAL A 159 -5.43 -2.79 -3.71
CA VAL A 159 -4.15 -3.07 -4.38
C VAL A 159 -4.15 -2.50 -5.80
N LYS A 160 -5.24 -2.69 -6.55
CA LYS A 160 -5.42 -2.14 -7.90
C LYS A 160 -5.40 -0.62 -7.91
N ASN A 161 -6.08 0.03 -6.96
CA ASN A 161 -6.13 1.48 -6.85
C ASN A 161 -4.74 2.04 -6.55
N ILE A 162 -4.02 1.45 -5.60
CA ILE A 162 -2.66 1.86 -5.27
C ILE A 162 -1.70 1.66 -6.47
N HIS A 163 -1.78 0.52 -7.15
CA HIS A 163 -1.05 0.28 -8.40
C HIS A 163 -1.32 1.41 -9.42
N GLY A 164 -2.59 1.74 -9.64
CA GLY A 164 -2.99 2.81 -10.54
C GLY A 164 -2.43 4.18 -10.14
N MET A 165 -2.42 4.50 -8.85
CA MET A 165 -1.83 5.73 -8.33
C MET A 165 -0.31 5.80 -8.58
N ILE A 166 0.42 4.71 -8.33
CA ILE A 166 1.87 4.63 -8.55
C ILE A 166 2.18 4.78 -10.04
N GLN A 167 1.48 4.02 -10.88
CA GLN A 167 1.65 4.08 -12.34
C GLN A 167 1.32 5.48 -12.89
N GLY A 168 0.27 6.11 -12.37
CA GLY A 168 -0.08 7.49 -12.71
C GLY A 168 1.02 8.48 -12.35
N LEU A 169 1.59 8.36 -11.15
CA LEU A 169 2.72 9.16 -10.72
C LEU A 169 3.94 8.94 -11.63
N ILE A 170 4.32 7.69 -11.90
CA ILE A 170 5.49 7.35 -12.72
C ILE A 170 5.38 7.87 -14.15
N LYS A 171 4.20 7.81 -14.77
CA LYS A 171 3.98 8.39 -16.11
C LYS A 171 4.29 9.88 -16.13
N ASN A 172 3.96 10.59 -15.06
CA ASN A 172 4.08 12.04 -14.96
C ASN A 172 5.38 12.52 -14.30
N ILE A 173 6.11 11.63 -13.60
CA ILE A 173 7.26 11.99 -12.77
C ILE A 173 8.36 12.70 -13.58
N LYS A 174 8.53 12.34 -14.86
CA LYS A 174 9.56 12.91 -15.74
C LYS A 174 9.51 14.44 -15.82
N ALA A 175 8.32 15.03 -15.79
CA ALA A 175 8.14 16.49 -15.81
C ALA A 175 8.57 17.15 -14.48
N GLY A 176 8.48 16.41 -13.37
CA GLY A 176 8.81 16.89 -12.02
C GLY A 176 10.19 16.48 -11.50
N ILE A 177 10.99 15.70 -12.24
CA ILE A 177 12.31 15.22 -11.78
C ILE A 177 13.22 16.38 -11.36
N VAL A 178 13.28 17.45 -12.17
CA VAL A 178 14.14 18.61 -11.90
C VAL A 178 13.74 19.29 -10.58
N GLU A 179 12.43 19.33 -10.30
CA GLU A 179 11.91 19.92 -9.08
C GLU A 179 12.22 19.04 -7.86
N ILE A 180 12.06 17.72 -7.98
CA ILE A 180 12.45 16.74 -6.96
C ILE A 180 13.95 16.84 -6.62
N GLU A 181 14.80 16.94 -7.64
CA GLU A 181 16.25 17.11 -7.49
C GLU A 181 16.61 18.43 -6.80
N SER A 182 15.92 19.51 -7.17
CA SER A 182 16.05 20.83 -6.52
C SER A 182 15.68 20.75 -5.03
N TYR A 183 14.57 20.09 -4.69
CA TYR A 183 14.17 19.88 -3.30
C TYR A 183 15.16 19.00 -2.54
N GLY A 184 15.67 17.92 -3.15
CA GLY A 184 16.70 17.09 -2.54
C GLY A 184 17.98 17.88 -2.25
N LYS A 185 18.39 18.75 -3.18
CA LYS A 185 19.51 19.68 -2.98
C LYS A 185 19.26 20.62 -1.80
N ALA A 186 18.08 21.22 -1.70
CA ALA A 186 17.72 22.12 -0.59
C ALA A 186 17.70 21.40 0.76
N ALA A 187 17.09 20.21 0.82
CA ALA A 187 16.99 19.39 2.04
C ALA A 187 18.38 19.03 2.61
N ARG A 188 19.38 18.83 1.73
CA ARG A 188 20.75 18.58 2.16
C ARG A 188 21.36 19.76 2.93
N PHE A 189 21.09 21.00 2.53
CA PHE A 189 21.68 22.19 3.19
C PHE A 189 21.05 22.46 4.56
N ILE A 190 19.77 22.12 4.73
CA ILE A 190 19.09 22.20 6.04
C ILE A 190 19.72 21.25 7.07
N HIS A 191 20.41 20.19 6.62
CA HIS A 191 21.12 19.25 7.50
C HIS A 191 22.57 19.64 7.81
N PHE A 192 23.16 20.64 7.15
CA PHE A 192 24.61 20.90 7.25
C PHE A 192 25.02 22.23 7.91
N ASP A 193 24.12 23.21 8.03
CA ASP A 193 24.42 24.45 8.75
C ASP A 193 23.32 24.72 9.80
N GLU A 194 23.72 24.75 11.08
CA GLU A 194 22.91 25.10 12.27
C GLU A 194 22.05 24.00 12.94
N PHE A 195 22.70 23.06 13.62
CA PHE A 195 22.13 22.39 14.80
C PHE A 195 22.75 22.97 16.08
N GLN A 196 22.44 24.22 16.41
CA GLN A 196 22.29 24.59 17.82
C GLN A 196 20.86 24.27 18.28
N PRO A 197 20.65 23.84 19.53
CA PRO A 197 19.46 23.10 19.92
C PRO A 197 18.27 24.05 20.12
N ILE A 198 17.53 24.37 19.06
CA ILE A 198 16.22 25.02 19.21
C ILE A 198 15.15 23.93 19.24
N ARG A 199 14.86 23.46 20.46
CA ARG A 199 13.80 22.48 20.76
C ARG A 199 12.38 22.94 20.41
N GLU A 200 12.18 24.15 19.87
CA GLU A 200 10.85 24.73 19.64
C GLU A 200 10.54 25.09 18.18
N THR A 201 11.47 24.94 17.23
CA THR A 201 11.27 25.33 15.81
C THR A 201 10.89 24.18 14.88
N LYS A 202 10.62 22.97 15.40
CA LYS A 202 10.27 21.80 14.57
C LYS A 202 8.96 21.92 13.80
N GLN A 203 8.08 22.87 14.15
CA GLN A 203 6.79 23.05 13.45
C GLN A 203 6.77 24.15 12.39
N LYS A 204 7.73 25.08 12.37
CA LYS A 204 7.62 26.29 11.52
C LYS A 204 8.47 26.32 10.25
N LEU A 205 9.54 25.53 10.16
CA LEU A 205 10.51 25.66 9.05
C LEU A 205 10.52 24.51 8.04
N MET A 206 10.05 23.31 8.40
CA MET A 206 9.95 22.20 7.43
C MET A 206 8.71 22.28 6.53
N LEU A 207 7.66 22.98 6.96
CA LEU A 207 6.40 23.12 6.22
C LEU A 207 6.42 24.15 5.08
N PRO A 208 7.06 25.34 5.18
CA PRO A 208 6.96 26.31 4.09
C PRO A 208 7.76 25.93 2.83
N LEU A 209 8.85 25.17 2.96
CA LEU A 209 9.73 24.81 1.84
C LEU A 209 9.22 23.63 1.01
N LEU A 210 8.41 22.73 1.60
CA LEU A 210 7.75 21.65 0.87
C LEU A 210 6.44 22.10 0.18
N PHE A 211 5.85 23.24 0.60
CA PHE A 211 4.47 23.60 0.21
C PHE A 211 4.29 24.84 -0.66
N THR A 212 5.32 25.64 -0.95
CA THR A 212 5.10 26.91 -1.69
C THR A 212 5.11 26.82 -3.22
N ARG A 213 5.37 25.66 -3.86
CA ARG A 213 5.34 25.58 -5.34
C ARG A 213 4.61 24.40 -6.00
N PHE A 214 4.33 23.29 -5.32
CA PHE A 214 3.59 22.18 -5.94
C PHE A 214 2.05 22.39 -6.04
N PHE A 215 1.51 23.47 -5.46
CA PHE A 215 0.09 23.82 -5.52
C PHE A 215 -0.18 25.15 -6.24
N ILE A 216 0.45 25.38 -7.40
CA ILE A 216 0.05 26.46 -8.30
C ILE A 216 0.08 25.93 -9.75
N TYR A 217 -1.11 25.52 -10.24
CA TYR A 217 -1.49 25.19 -11.63
C TYR A 217 -0.92 23.90 -12.30
N ASN A 218 -1.71 22.81 -12.28
CA ASN A 218 -2.56 22.34 -13.40
C ASN A 218 -3.21 20.98 -13.08
#